data_AF-A0A2S5CJB8-F1
#
_entry.id   AF-A0A2S5CJB8-F1
#
_cell.length_a   1.000
_cell.length_b   1.000
_cell.length_c   1.000
_cell.angle_alpha   90.00
_cell.angle_beta   90.00
_cell.angle_gamma   90.00
#
_symmetry.space_group_name_H-M   'P 1'
#
loop_
_entity.id
_entity.type
_entity.pdbx_description
1 polymer ?
#
loop_
_entity_poly.entity_id
_entity_poly.type
_entity_poly.pdbx_seq_one_letter_code
_entity_poly.pdbx_strand_id
1 'polypeptide(L)'
;MKRPIIISGHGDILVFRTVEEACSYIELIDVKNGEYIAFDADGFSLTLAIVKKPRTCFGFLNINRLAVTILDEKYENKAEDLAALLLPFLNAANIKNVGAGMGLPDLISAVENYVLPDRAA
;
A
#
# COMPACT_ATOMS: atom_id res chain seq x y z
N MET A 1 6.98 -0.30 10.09
CA MET A 1 5.98 0.34 9.20
C MET A 1 4.67 0.63 9.92
N LYS A 2 4.07 1.82 9.72
CA LYS A 2 2.75 2.20 10.27
C LYS A 2 1.62 1.87 9.29
N ARG A 3 0.46 1.49 9.81
CA ARG A 3 -0.73 1.15 9.01
C ARG A 3 -1.61 2.38 8.76
N PRO A 4 -2.38 2.41 7.66
CA PRO A 4 -2.43 1.41 6.59
C PRO A 4 -1.17 1.42 5.69
N ILE A 5 -1.03 0.36 4.89
CA ILE A 5 -0.08 0.31 3.77
C ILE A 5 -0.78 0.87 2.54
N ILE A 6 -0.16 1.86 1.90
CA ILE A 6 -0.73 2.56 0.75
C ILE A 6 0.13 2.25 -0.46
N ILE A 7 -0.50 1.86 -1.56
CA ILE A 7 0.19 1.53 -2.80
C ILE A 7 -0.43 2.33 -3.93
N SER A 8 0.41 3.06 -4.65
CA SER A 8 0.04 3.81 -5.85
C SER A 8 0.55 3.07 -7.08
N GLY A 9 -0.31 2.83 -8.06
CA GLY A 9 0.06 2.25 -9.35
C GLY A 9 -0.89 2.71 -10.44
N HIS A 10 -0.36 3.16 -11.59
CA HIS A 10 -1.15 3.59 -12.77
C HIS A 10 -2.29 4.60 -12.51
N GLY A 11 -2.19 5.40 -11.45
CA GLY A 11 -3.23 6.37 -11.06
C GLY A 11 -4.28 5.84 -10.09
N ASP A 12 -4.21 4.56 -9.75
CA ASP A 12 -5.02 3.95 -8.69
C ASP A 12 -4.29 3.98 -7.35
N ILE A 13 -5.07 4.13 -6.28
CA ILE A 13 -4.61 4.06 -4.89
C ILE A 13 -5.25 2.82 -4.25
N LEU A 14 -4.39 1.89 -3.83
CA LEU A 14 -4.76 0.71 -3.06
C LEU A 14 -4.39 0.93 -1.60
N VAL A 15 -5.27 0.56 -0.68
CA VAL A 15 -5.08 0.74 0.76
C VAL A 15 -5.30 -0.59 1.46
N PHE A 16 -4.31 -1.03 2.23
CA PHE A 16 -4.32 -2.33 2.90
C PHE A 16 -4.09 -2.16 4.39
N ARG A 17 -4.77 -2.98 5.20
CA ARG A 17 -4.61 -2.93 6.66
C ARG A 17 -3.33 -3.59 7.11
N THR A 18 -2.91 -4.63 6.39
CA THR A 18 -1.72 -5.40 6.72
C THR A 18 -0.84 -5.65 5.51
N VAL A 19 0.41 -5.96 5.77
CA VAL A 19 1.39 -6.31 4.74
C VAL A 19 0.97 -7.58 4.02
N GLU A 20 0.42 -8.55 4.74
CA GLU A 20 -0.01 -9.84 4.20
C GLU A 20 -1.12 -9.65 3.17
N GLU A 21 -2.08 -8.77 3.46
CA GLU A 21 -3.16 -8.41 2.55
C GLU A 21 -2.59 -7.79 1.27
N ALA A 22 -1.73 -6.78 1.40
CA ALA A 22 -1.05 -6.13 0.28
C ALA A 22 -0.27 -7.15 -0.57
N CYS A 23 0.58 -7.97 0.06
CA CYS A 23 1.41 -8.97 -0.64
C CYS A 23 0.58 -10.07 -1.34
N SER A 24 -0.64 -10.34 -0.85
CA SER A 24 -1.54 -11.32 -1.46
C SER A 24 -2.31 -10.76 -2.66
N TYR A 25 -2.53 -9.44 -2.68
CA TYR A 25 -3.26 -8.73 -3.71
C TYR A 25 -2.35 -8.33 -4.89
N ILE A 26 -1.14 -7.85 -4.61
CA ILE A 26 -0.21 -7.31 -5.61
C ILE A 26 0.33 -8.41 -6.53
N GLU A 27 0.34 -8.12 -7.83
CA GLU A 27 0.90 -9.03 -8.84
C GLU A 27 2.44 -8.96 -8.91
N LEU A 28 3.07 -10.13 -9.06
CA LEU A 28 4.53 -10.25 -9.18
C LEU A 28 5.10 -9.50 -10.40
N ILE A 29 4.35 -9.45 -11.50
CA ILE A 29 4.84 -8.87 -12.75
C ILE A 29 4.92 -7.36 -12.66
N ASP A 30 3.91 -6.72 -12.09
CA ASP A 30 3.88 -5.28 -11.84
C ASP A 30 5.00 -4.83 -10.89
N VAL A 31 5.26 -5.63 -9.83
CA VAL A 31 6.41 -5.38 -8.93
C VAL A 31 7.73 -5.48 -9.69
N LYS A 32 7.87 -6.47 -10.57
CA LYS A 32 9.08 -6.64 -11.39
C LYS A 32 9.27 -5.48 -12.36
N ASN A 33 8.18 -4.93 -12.89
CA ASN A 33 8.19 -3.81 -13.81
C ASN A 33 8.33 -2.44 -13.10
N GLY A 34 8.25 -2.41 -11.77
CA GLY A 34 8.34 -1.17 -10.99
C GLY A 34 7.09 -0.29 -11.10
N GLU A 35 5.93 -0.90 -11.32
CA GLU A 35 4.67 -0.20 -11.57
C GLU A 35 4.00 0.33 -10.29
N TYR A 36 4.48 -0.12 -9.13
CA TYR A 36 3.96 0.26 -7.83
C TYR A 36 4.97 1.05 -7.01
N ILE A 37 4.46 2.06 -6.30
CA ILE A 37 5.15 2.75 -5.22
C ILE A 37 4.37 2.50 -3.94
N ALA A 38 5.05 2.04 -2.88
CA ALA A 38 4.43 1.70 -1.61
C ALA A 38 4.86 2.67 -0.50
N PHE A 39 3.94 3.01 0.38
CA PHE A 39 4.15 3.89 1.51
C PHE A 39 3.50 3.31 2.78
N ASP A 40 4.05 3.70 3.92
CA ASP A 40 3.38 3.56 5.23
C ASP A 40 2.57 4.83 5.56
N ALA A 41 1.73 4.77 6.60
CA ALA A 41 0.86 5.90 6.95
C ALA A 41 1.57 7.16 7.46
N ASP A 42 2.87 7.08 7.80
CA ASP A 42 3.67 8.26 8.13
C ASP A 42 4.36 8.85 6.87
N GLY A 43 4.11 8.28 5.70
CA GLY A 43 4.70 8.70 4.43
C GLY A 43 6.07 8.10 4.14
N PHE A 44 6.55 7.12 4.91
CA PHE A 44 7.81 6.44 4.58
C PHE A 44 7.63 5.54 3.37
N SER A 45 8.52 5.67 2.39
CA SER A 45 8.58 4.76 1.24
C SER A 45 8.96 3.35 1.69
N LEU A 46 8.29 2.34 1.12
CA LEU A 46 8.48 0.93 1.41
C LEU A 46 8.97 0.20 0.15
N THR A 47 9.90 -0.75 0.33
CA THR A 47 10.42 -1.55 -0.78
C THR A 47 9.56 -2.77 -1.04
N LEU A 48 9.03 -2.90 -2.25
CA LEU A 48 8.42 -4.12 -2.76
C LEU A 48 9.51 -5.04 -3.32
N ALA A 49 9.56 -6.29 -2.86
CA ALA A 49 10.55 -7.26 -3.28
C ALA A 49 9.89 -8.59 -3.66
N ILE A 50 10.55 -9.34 -4.55
CA ILE A 50 10.15 -10.69 -4.94
C ILE A 50 11.05 -11.69 -4.24
N VAL A 51 10.46 -12.56 -3.43
CA VAL A 51 11.16 -13.60 -2.67
C VAL A 51 10.70 -15.00 -3.07
N LYS A 52 11.58 -15.99 -2.89
CA LYS A 52 11.21 -17.41 -3.02
C LYS A 52 10.68 -17.88 -1.66
N LYS A 53 9.41 -18.28 -1.61
CA LYS A 53 8.82 -18.93 -0.43
C LYS A 53 8.68 -20.43 -0.70
N PRO A 54 9.12 -21.30 0.23
CA PRO A 54 8.86 -22.72 0.12
C PRO A 54 7.36 -22.96 0.29
N ARG A 55 6.80 -23.82 -0.56
CA ARG A 55 5.43 -24.31 -0.42
C ARG A 55 5.47 -25.83 -0.46
N THR A 56 4.91 -26.45 0.56
CA THR A 56 4.77 -27.91 0.60
C THR A 56 3.57 -28.29 -0.27
N CYS A 57 3.82 -29.08 -1.30
CA CYS A 57 2.81 -29.73 -2.12
C CYS A 57 2.77 -31.21 -1.72
N PHE A 58 1.57 -31.77 -1.52
CA PHE A 58 1.36 -33.17 -1.14
C PHE A 58 2.08 -33.63 0.14
N GLY A 59 2.43 -32.74 1.08
CA GLY A 59 3.02 -33.11 2.37
C GLY A 59 4.50 -33.54 2.35
N PHE A 60 5.10 -33.76 1.17
CA PHE A 60 6.51 -34.18 1.05
C PHE A 60 7.28 -33.56 -0.13
N LEU A 61 6.62 -32.91 -1.10
CA LEU A 61 7.31 -32.15 -2.16
C LEU A 61 7.45 -30.68 -1.75
N ASN A 62 8.68 -30.21 -1.54
CA ASN A 62 8.97 -28.78 -1.37
C ASN A 62 9.20 -28.14 -2.74
N ILE A 63 8.31 -27.24 -3.14
CA ILE A 63 8.44 -26.44 -4.37
C ILE A 63 8.61 -24.97 -3.96
N ASN A 64 9.52 -24.26 -4.63
CA ASN A 64 9.69 -22.83 -4.42
C ASN A 64 8.69 -22.05 -5.27
N ARG A 65 7.90 -21.17 -4.65
CA ARG A 65 7.03 -20.22 -5.36
C ARG A 65 7.56 -18.79 -5.15
N LEU A 66 7.52 -17.99 -6.21
CA LEU A 66 7.78 -16.55 -6.08
C LEU A 66 6.59 -15.87 -5.39
N ALA A 67 6.88 -14.96 -4.46
CA ALA A 67 5.88 -14.19 -3.74
C ALA A 67 6.37 -12.74 -3.57
N VAL A 68 5.43 -11.80 -3.55
CA VAL A 68 5.71 -10.41 -3.18
C VAL A 68 5.92 -10.35 -1.66
N THR A 69 6.83 -9.48 -1.24
CA THR A 69 7.02 -9.08 0.16
C THR A 69 7.25 -7.58 0.22
N ILE A 70 6.91 -6.97 1.36
CA ILE A 70 7.26 -5.58 1.67
C ILE A 70 8.37 -5.61 2.71
N LEU A 71 9.48 -4.93 2.45
CA LEU A 71 10.59 -4.80 3.38
C LEU A 71 10.38 -3.57 4.26
N ASP A 72 10.60 -3.69 5.58
CA ASP A 72 10.53 -2.56 6.53
C ASP A 72 11.84 -1.74 6.51
N GLU A 73 12.31 -1.42 5.32
CA GLU A 73 13.48 -0.59 5.12
C GLU A 73 12.98 0.84 4.90
N LYS A 74 13.03 1.66 5.95
CA LYS A 74 12.62 3.06 5.90
C LYS A 74 13.75 3.89 5.30
N TYR A 75 13.64 4.21 4.02
CA TYR A 75 14.65 5.01 3.32
C TYR A 75 14.41 6.51 3.47
N GLU A 76 13.23 6.95 3.05
CA GLU A 76 12.92 8.37 2.88
C GLU A 76 11.49 8.63 3.33
N ASN A 77 11.31 9.67 4.14
CA ASN A 77 9.97 10.17 4.44
C ASN A 77 9.53 11.05 3.27
N LYS A 78 8.51 10.57 2.56
CA LYS A 78 7.90 11.18 1.37
C LYS A 78 6.46 11.59 1.67
N ALA A 79 6.22 12.13 2.87
CA ALA A 79 4.88 12.54 3.29
C ALA A 79 4.22 13.55 2.32
N GLU A 80 5.01 14.48 1.76
CA GLU A 80 4.53 15.44 0.77
C GLU A 80 4.12 14.76 -0.54
N ASP A 81 4.94 13.83 -1.07
CA ASP A 81 4.62 13.05 -2.27
C ASP A 81 3.34 12.24 -2.05
N LEU A 82 3.21 11.57 -0.89
CA LEU A 82 2.02 10.79 -0.56
C LEU A 82 0.78 11.69 -0.44
N ALA A 83 0.89 12.84 0.20
CA ALA A 83 -0.21 13.81 0.28
C ALA A 83 -0.64 14.30 -1.11
N ALA A 84 0.33 14.55 -2.00
CA ALA A 84 0.08 14.94 -3.39
C ALA A 84 -0.59 13.85 -4.23
N LEU A 85 -0.43 12.56 -3.87
CA LEU A 85 -1.14 11.44 -4.49
C LEU A 85 -2.57 11.28 -3.93
N LEU A 86 -2.73 11.39 -2.61
CA LEU A 86 -4.02 11.18 -1.95
C LEU A 86 -5.01 12.31 -2.21
N LEU A 87 -4.54 13.56 -2.28
CA LEU A 87 -5.42 14.71 -2.44
C LEU A 87 -6.25 14.66 -3.75
N PRO A 88 -5.66 14.42 -4.94
CA PRO A 88 -6.43 14.23 -6.17
C PRO A 88 -7.37 13.03 -6.12
N PHE A 89 -6.92 11.91 -5.56
CA PHE A 89 -7.74 10.69 -5.43
C PHE A 89 -9.01 10.94 -4.61
N LEU A 90 -8.87 11.54 -3.42
CA LEU A 90 -10.00 11.82 -2.53
C LEU A 90 -10.95 12.88 -3.12
N ASN A 91 -10.40 13.87 -3.84
CA ASN A 91 -11.20 14.85 -4.57
C ASN A 91 -12.00 14.20 -5.71
N ALA A 92 -11.39 13.28 -6.48
CA ALA A 92 -12.08 12.53 -7.53
C ALA A 92 -13.20 11.63 -6.96
N ALA A 93 -13.02 11.12 -5.73
CA ALA A 93 -14.03 10.39 -4.98
C ALA A 93 -15.14 11.28 -4.38
N ASN A 94 -15.11 12.61 -4.59
CA ASN A 94 -16.07 13.58 -4.05
C ASN A 94 -16.19 13.56 -2.51
N ILE A 95 -15.10 13.24 -1.80
CA ILE A 95 -15.09 13.28 -0.34
C ILE A 95 -15.13 14.74 0.12
N LYS A 96 -16.15 15.09 0.90
CA LYS A 96 -16.36 16.45 1.39
C LYS A 96 -15.24 16.86 2.36
N ASN A 97 -14.94 18.16 2.37
CA ASN A 97 -13.92 18.78 3.23
C ASN A 97 -12.48 18.38 2.92
N VAL A 98 -12.21 17.80 1.74
CA VAL A 98 -10.85 17.55 1.28
C VAL A 98 -10.26 18.79 0.61
N GLY A 99 -9.11 19.27 1.11
CA GLY A 99 -8.49 20.50 0.64
C GLY A 99 -6.98 20.55 0.89
N ALA A 100 -6.30 21.44 0.17
CA ALA A 100 -4.84 21.55 0.15
C ALA A 100 -4.18 21.92 1.50
N GLY A 101 -4.96 22.31 2.50
CA GLY A 101 -4.47 22.62 3.85
C GLY A 101 -4.52 21.45 4.83
N MET A 102 -5.01 20.27 4.43
CA MET A 102 -5.04 19.12 5.34
C MET A 102 -3.68 18.47 5.48
N GLY A 103 -3.36 18.06 6.71
CA GLY A 103 -2.17 17.28 7.00
C GLY A 103 -2.30 15.85 6.49
N LEU A 104 -1.16 15.19 6.27
CA LEU A 104 -1.12 13.78 5.89
C LEU A 104 -1.98 12.88 6.82
N PRO A 105 -1.96 13.01 8.16
CA PRO A 105 -2.79 12.18 9.03
C PRO A 105 -4.30 12.27 8.74
N ASP A 106 -4.79 13.45 8.36
CA ASP A 106 -6.19 13.66 8.02
C ASP A 106 -6.53 13.03 6.66
N LEU A 107 -5.61 13.14 5.69
CA LEU A 107 -5.72 12.47 4.40
C LEU A 107 -5.71 10.94 4.52
N ILE A 108 -4.84 10.39 5.40
CA ILE A 108 -4.84 8.96 5.72
C ILE A 108 -6.19 8.53 6.31
N SER A 109 -6.69 9.30 7.27
CA SER A 109 -7.97 9.00 7.91
C SER A 109 -9.12 9.04 6.90
N ALA A 110 -9.12 10.02 5.98
CA ALA A 110 -10.12 10.13 4.93
C ALA A 110 -10.06 8.94 3.94
N VAL A 111 -8.87 8.55 3.48
CA VAL A 111 -8.72 7.43 2.54
C VAL A 111 -9.08 6.10 3.20
N GLU A 112 -8.69 5.89 4.46
CA GLU A 112 -9.01 4.67 5.20
C GLU A 112 -10.52 4.52 5.39
N ASN A 113 -11.22 5.59 5.79
CA ASN A 113 -12.68 5.56 5.94
C ASN A 113 -13.42 5.32 4.62
N TYR A 114 -12.87 5.80 3.51
CA TYR A 114 -13.47 5.63 2.18
C TYR A 114 -13.25 4.23 1.61
N VAL A 115 -12.02 3.71 1.67
CA VAL A 115 -11.64 2.43 1.05
C VAL A 115 -11.96 1.25 1.96
N LEU A 116 -11.95 1.44 3.28
CA LEU A 116 -12.13 0.37 4.27
C LEU A 116 -13.33 0.63 5.21
N PRO A 117 -14.55 0.86 4.68
CA PRO A 117 -15.67 1.44 5.43
C PRO A 117 -16.27 0.57 6.55
N ASP A 118 -16.04 -0.74 6.53
CA ASP A 118 -16.77 -1.71 7.37
C ASP A 118 -16.45 -1.69 8.88
N ARG A 119 -15.69 -0.73 9.42
CA ARG A 119 -15.37 -0.69 10.87
C ARG A 119 -15.22 0.71 11.48
N ALA A 120 -16.26 1.54 11.37
CA ALA A 120 -16.60 2.46 12.46
C ALA A 120 -17.36 1.66 13.54
N ALA A 121 -16.63 0.97 14.41
CA ALA A 121 -17.17 0.31 15.60
C ALA A 121 -16.29 0.63 16.80
#